data_AF-A0A7C8PH60-F1
#
_entry.id   AF-A0A7C8PH60-F1
#
_cell.length_a   1.000
_cell.length_b   1.000
_cell.length_c   1.000
_cell.angle_alpha   90.00
_cell.angle_beta   90.00
_cell.angle_gamma   90.00
#
_symmetry.space_group_name_H-M   'P 1'
#
loop_
_entity.id
_entity.type
_entity.pdbx_description
1 polymer ?
#
loop_
_entity_poly.entity_id
_entity_poly.type
_entity_poly.pdbx_seq_one_letter_code
_entity_poly.pdbx_strand_id
1 'polypeptide(L)'
;MSASPPAPNLPSRELVIRTHPQPAPSKEYLTTLSPEILLSILEYLPTRDIFSFILVCKAFYPITHQILWSSPLFLRIPCEDLKRRYAASDSNPLYLGWTFVKTFSLCTPHILKDEECAKILAELFQSGKLEPRCIDVSEFAVSRIEESLRVHGQEVWDSLTEYCRSKPPGEISLSVRARSFKIVPLIDFQHLVKFRLDCKYTNPGNEDGRIMNLTTILNTAVLLKDLSLIAIWRPFRKEDIDIPEESPEDLASLQKAFDKLGRLERLVIENLFKTKSFFLTPPSNLKYLEIKATTTPSWWLQLSRCSIPKLETLIIKHQLTKQCWDDPGQWSNEEFRINSVAITTLTRFSGEGPVFGTSDFADCILAANKRLNGNHEFISERGKQVVPDMQSLADAMKNMMHNILKSTLEEYTWENLGPLMRDRGTNFVADIFTRECLRNLNAEVYEYMGGGLT
;
A
#
# COMPACT_ATOMS: atom_id res chain seq x y z
N MET A 1 33.01 -42.87 -92.30
CA MET A 1 34.00 -41.82 -92.62
C MET A 1 33.23 -40.50 -92.70
N SER A 2 32.81 -39.96 -91.55
CA SER A 2 33.41 -38.82 -90.82
C SER A 2 33.50 -37.53 -91.62
N ALA A 3 32.43 -36.73 -91.53
CA ALA A 3 32.42 -35.33 -91.90
C ALA A 3 32.10 -34.50 -90.64
N SER A 4 33.03 -33.66 -90.22
CA SER A 4 32.85 -32.70 -89.12
C SER A 4 31.89 -31.58 -89.55
N PRO A 5 30.84 -31.26 -88.79
CA PRO A 5 30.02 -30.10 -89.05
C PRO A 5 30.61 -28.82 -88.42
N PRO A 6 30.52 -27.66 -89.11
CA PRO A 6 31.01 -26.38 -88.61
C PRO A 6 30.08 -25.77 -87.56
N ALA A 7 30.69 -24.96 -86.70
CA ALA A 7 30.14 -24.38 -85.47
C ALA A 7 28.89 -23.50 -85.68
N PRO A 8 27.95 -23.48 -84.71
CA PRO A 8 26.76 -22.65 -84.76
C PRO A 8 27.05 -21.19 -84.36
N ASN A 9 26.64 -20.25 -85.21
CA ASN A 9 26.60 -18.82 -84.91
C ASN A 9 25.56 -18.54 -83.81
N LEU A 10 26.03 -18.00 -82.69
CA LEU A 10 25.22 -17.50 -81.58
C LEU A 10 24.40 -16.27 -82.00
N PRO A 11 23.09 -16.20 -81.71
CA PRO A 11 22.30 -15.00 -81.92
C PRO A 11 22.59 -13.94 -80.85
N SER A 12 22.82 -12.71 -81.30
CA SER A 12 22.99 -11.52 -80.47
C SER A 12 21.82 -11.35 -79.49
N ARG A 13 22.12 -11.42 -78.19
CA ARG A 13 21.18 -11.08 -77.12
C ARG A 13 20.96 -9.57 -77.08
N GLU A 14 19.83 -9.10 -77.59
CA GLU A 14 19.32 -7.77 -77.23
C GLU A 14 18.89 -7.77 -75.76
N LEU A 15 19.60 -6.98 -74.96
CA LEU A 15 19.32 -6.79 -73.54
C LEU A 15 18.11 -5.85 -73.40
N VAL A 16 16.89 -6.41 -73.41
CA VAL A 16 15.67 -5.65 -73.12
C VAL A 16 15.63 -5.37 -71.61
N ILE A 17 16.17 -4.23 -71.19
CA ILE A 17 16.02 -3.72 -69.82
C ILE A 17 14.58 -3.24 -69.65
N ARG A 18 13.70 -4.11 -69.13
CA ARG A 18 12.39 -3.70 -68.63
C ARG A 18 12.57 -2.99 -67.29
N THR A 19 12.57 -1.66 -67.30
CA THR A 19 12.41 -0.87 -66.08
C THR A 19 10.98 -1.02 -65.59
N HIS A 20 10.75 -1.95 -64.66
CA HIS A 20 9.49 -1.96 -63.90
C HIS A 20 9.40 -0.66 -63.11
N PRO A 21 8.34 0.15 -63.26
CA PRO A 21 8.13 1.31 -62.40
C PRO A 21 7.98 0.79 -60.97
N GLN A 22 8.90 1.18 -60.08
CA GLN A 22 8.76 0.94 -58.66
C GLN A 22 7.44 1.58 -58.21
N PRO A 23 6.50 0.84 -57.60
CA PRO A 23 5.32 1.45 -57.03
C PRO A 23 5.79 2.47 -55.99
N ALA A 24 5.27 3.69 -56.08
CA ALA A 24 5.58 4.74 -55.11
C ALA A 24 5.42 4.18 -53.69
N PRO A 25 6.36 4.44 -52.76
CA PRO A 25 6.27 3.91 -51.41
C PRO A 25 4.90 4.25 -50.85
N SER A 26 4.12 3.21 -50.51
CA SER A 26 2.82 3.38 -49.91
C SER A 26 3.00 4.26 -48.69
N LYS A 27 2.34 5.43 -48.66
CA LYS A 27 2.34 6.29 -47.48
C LYS A 27 1.73 5.47 -46.35
N GLU A 28 2.58 4.95 -45.47
CA GLU A 28 2.13 4.32 -44.24
C GLU A 28 1.60 5.44 -43.36
N TYR A 29 0.28 5.43 -43.15
CA TYR A 29 -0.38 6.39 -42.28
C TYR A 29 -0.36 5.82 -40.87
N LEU A 30 -0.21 6.66 -39.83
CA LEU A 30 -0.33 6.19 -38.44
C LEU A 30 -1.63 5.40 -38.19
N THR A 31 -2.71 5.69 -38.94
CA THR A 31 -4.00 4.98 -38.86
C THR A 31 -3.96 3.54 -39.38
N THR A 32 -2.88 3.11 -40.05
CA THR A 32 -2.69 1.72 -40.50
C THR A 32 -1.94 0.86 -39.48
N LEU A 33 -1.41 1.46 -38.41
CA LEU A 33 -0.81 0.71 -37.30
C LEU A 33 -1.87 -0.06 -36.51
N SER A 34 -1.47 -1.18 -35.89
CA SER A 34 -2.38 -1.94 -35.04
C SER A 34 -2.79 -1.13 -33.80
N PRO A 35 -4.00 -1.35 -33.25
CA PRO A 35 -4.47 -0.66 -32.06
C PRO A 35 -3.52 -0.77 -30.88
N GLU A 36 -2.82 -1.88 -30.72
CA GLU A 36 -1.86 -2.12 -29.64
C GLU A 36 -0.62 -1.22 -29.77
N ILE A 37 -0.07 -1.09 -30.99
CA ILE A 37 1.06 -0.20 -31.26
C ILE A 37 0.65 1.26 -31.03
N LEU A 38 -0.55 1.62 -31.48
CA LEU A 38 -1.10 2.95 -31.27
C LEU A 38 -1.35 3.26 -29.79
N LEU A 39 -1.89 2.29 -29.04
CA LEU A 39 -2.02 2.39 -27.58
C LEU A 39 -0.66 2.66 -26.93
N SER A 40 0.35 1.85 -27.26
CA SER A 40 1.70 2.03 -26.71
C SER A 40 2.31 3.39 -27.08
N ILE A 41 2.12 3.90 -28.31
CA ILE A 41 2.61 5.23 -28.69
C ILE A 41 1.90 6.32 -27.89
N LEU A 42 0.57 6.25 -27.82
CA LEU A 42 -0.26 7.26 -27.18
C LEU A 42 -0.09 7.28 -25.65
N GLU A 43 0.27 6.15 -25.02
CA GLU A 43 0.63 6.08 -23.60
C GLU A 43 1.84 6.95 -23.23
N TYR A 44 2.72 7.27 -24.18
CA TYR A 44 3.85 8.18 -23.96
C TYR A 44 3.48 9.66 -24.17
N LEU A 45 2.29 9.96 -24.70
CA LEU A 45 1.87 11.34 -24.89
C LEU A 45 1.28 11.92 -23.60
N PRO A 46 1.54 13.21 -23.31
CA PRO A 46 0.80 13.93 -22.30
C PRO A 46 -0.70 13.90 -22.59
N THR A 47 -1.53 13.77 -21.56
CA THR A 47 -2.99 13.69 -21.68
C THR A 47 -3.61 14.81 -22.50
N ARG A 48 -3.05 16.02 -22.38
CA ARG A 48 -3.48 17.20 -23.15
C ARG A 48 -3.34 16.94 -24.66
N ASP A 49 -2.27 16.27 -25.05
CA ASP A 49 -1.96 15.98 -26.44
C ASP A 49 -2.82 14.81 -26.96
N ILE A 50 -3.17 13.85 -26.10
CA ILE A 50 -4.18 12.81 -26.39
C ILE A 50 -5.56 13.43 -26.68
N PHE A 51 -6.00 14.41 -25.87
CA PHE A 51 -7.23 15.16 -26.14
C PHE A 51 -7.15 15.93 -27.45
N SER A 52 -6.00 16.54 -27.74
CA SER A 52 -5.78 17.27 -28.98
C SER A 52 -5.84 16.33 -30.19
N PHE A 53 -5.30 15.11 -30.04
CA PHE A 53 -5.42 14.04 -31.04
C PHE A 53 -6.88 13.65 -31.32
N ILE A 54 -7.72 13.53 -30.28
CA ILE A 54 -9.17 13.28 -30.45
C ILE A 54 -9.85 14.37 -31.26
N LEU A 55 -9.53 15.62 -30.97
CA LEU A 55 -10.15 16.77 -31.62
C LEU A 55 -9.71 16.90 -33.09
N VAL A 56 -8.48 16.52 -33.40
CA VAL A 56 -7.90 16.68 -34.74
C VAL A 56 -8.15 15.47 -35.64
N CYS A 57 -8.22 14.24 -35.09
CA CYS A 57 -8.30 13.03 -35.90
C CYS A 57 -9.31 12.00 -35.38
N LYS A 58 -10.47 11.94 -36.04
CA LYS A 58 -11.56 10.99 -35.72
C LYS A 58 -11.12 9.52 -35.77
N ALA A 59 -10.11 9.17 -36.56
CA ALA A 59 -9.64 7.79 -36.69
C ALA A 59 -8.99 7.27 -35.39
N PHE A 60 -8.38 8.15 -34.59
CA PHE A 60 -7.82 7.78 -33.30
C PHE A 60 -8.85 7.72 -32.19
N TYR A 61 -10.06 8.26 -32.40
CA TYR A 61 -11.09 8.40 -31.38
C TYR A 61 -11.25 7.14 -30.53
N PRO A 62 -11.47 5.93 -31.08
CA PRO A 62 -11.70 4.74 -30.26
C PRO A 62 -10.54 4.42 -29.31
N ILE A 63 -9.31 4.60 -29.78
CA ILE A 63 -8.07 4.26 -29.07
C ILE A 63 -7.74 5.33 -28.03
N THR A 64 -7.73 6.60 -28.42
CA THR A 64 -7.49 7.72 -27.51
C THR A 64 -8.59 7.83 -26.46
N HIS A 65 -9.85 7.54 -26.82
CA HIS A 65 -10.95 7.43 -25.88
C HIS A 65 -10.64 6.35 -24.86
N GLN A 66 -10.30 5.13 -25.29
CA GLN A 66 -9.93 4.05 -24.37
C GLN A 66 -8.83 4.46 -23.37
N ILE A 67 -7.78 5.15 -23.83
CA ILE A 67 -6.69 5.65 -22.96
C ILE A 67 -7.18 6.69 -21.97
N LEU A 68 -8.01 7.65 -22.43
CA LEU A 68 -8.57 8.66 -21.55
C LEU A 68 -9.52 8.08 -20.49
N TRP A 69 -10.19 6.96 -20.79
CA TRP A 69 -11.05 6.26 -19.83
C TRP A 69 -10.30 5.30 -18.91
N SER A 70 -9.19 4.70 -19.37
CA SER A 70 -8.43 3.70 -18.61
C SER A 70 -7.42 4.34 -17.67
N SER A 71 -6.94 5.54 -17.99
CA SER A 71 -5.93 6.21 -17.19
C SER A 71 -6.58 7.07 -16.09
N PRO A 72 -6.12 6.96 -14.82
CA PRO A 72 -6.57 7.81 -13.70
C PRO A 72 -5.97 9.22 -13.86
N LEU A 73 -6.36 9.90 -14.94
CA LEU A 73 -5.66 11.07 -15.50
C LEU A 73 -5.77 12.34 -14.67
N PHE A 74 -6.62 12.35 -13.65
CA PHE A 74 -6.92 13.53 -12.86
C PHE A 74 -6.32 13.50 -11.46
N LEU A 75 -5.38 12.59 -11.20
CA LEU A 75 -4.72 12.47 -9.90
C LEU A 75 -4.02 13.76 -9.44
N ARG A 76 -3.59 14.64 -10.35
CA ARG A 76 -2.88 15.89 -10.00
C ARG A 76 -3.06 16.97 -11.08
N ILE A 77 -4.19 17.69 -11.10
CA ILE A 77 -4.30 18.91 -11.91
C ILE A 77 -3.53 20.02 -11.17
N PRO A 78 -2.47 20.63 -11.76
CA PRO A 78 -1.87 21.84 -11.18
C PRO A 78 -2.92 22.94 -11.05
N CYS A 79 -2.86 23.76 -10.00
CA CYS A 79 -3.81 24.87 -9.77
C CYS A 79 -3.99 25.75 -11.02
N GLU A 80 -2.90 26.12 -11.68
CA GLU A 80 -2.92 26.93 -12.92
C GLU A 80 -3.66 26.25 -14.07
N ASP A 81 -3.56 24.94 -14.20
CA ASP A 81 -4.28 24.21 -15.24
C ASP A 81 -5.77 24.10 -14.90
N LEU A 82 -6.15 23.97 -13.63
CA LEU A 82 -7.55 24.02 -13.21
C LEU A 82 -8.16 25.39 -13.57
N LYS A 83 -7.49 26.49 -13.20
CA LYS A 83 -7.93 27.86 -13.52
C LYS A 83 -8.05 28.09 -15.01
N ARG A 84 -7.00 27.74 -15.78
CA ARG A 84 -6.99 27.89 -17.24
C ARG A 84 -8.11 27.11 -17.91
N ARG A 85 -8.31 25.85 -17.50
CA ARG A 85 -9.41 25.01 -18.03
C ARG A 85 -10.76 25.62 -17.68
N TYR A 86 -10.95 26.01 -16.43
CA TYR A 86 -12.20 26.63 -15.98
C TYR A 86 -12.53 27.90 -16.78
N ALA A 87 -11.58 28.81 -16.95
CA ALA A 87 -11.76 30.02 -17.77
C ALA A 87 -12.08 29.70 -19.25
N ALA A 88 -11.50 28.64 -19.81
CA ALA A 88 -11.79 28.21 -21.18
C ALA A 88 -13.20 27.58 -21.32
N SER A 89 -13.80 27.13 -20.22
CA SER A 89 -15.06 26.39 -20.25
C SER A 89 -16.26 27.19 -20.69
N ASP A 90 -16.26 28.49 -20.37
CA ASP A 90 -17.30 29.41 -20.78
C ASP A 90 -17.35 29.57 -22.30
N SER A 91 -16.22 29.32 -22.98
CA SER A 91 -16.13 29.41 -24.43
C SER A 91 -16.51 28.11 -25.16
N ASN A 92 -16.17 26.94 -24.60
CA ASN A 92 -16.63 25.65 -25.11
C ASN A 92 -16.48 24.55 -24.03
N PRO A 93 -17.59 23.93 -23.57
CA PRO A 93 -17.60 22.90 -22.53
C PRO A 93 -16.72 21.68 -22.81
N LEU A 94 -16.39 21.41 -24.08
CA LEU A 94 -15.54 20.29 -24.47
C LEU A 94 -14.06 20.52 -24.12
N TYR A 95 -13.60 21.77 -24.00
CA TYR A 95 -12.19 22.07 -23.62
C TYR A 95 -11.83 21.63 -22.22
N LEU A 96 -12.85 21.51 -21.37
CA LEU A 96 -12.66 21.03 -20.02
C LEU A 96 -12.34 19.53 -19.96
N GLY A 97 -12.89 18.75 -20.89
CA GLY A 97 -12.82 17.29 -20.86
C GLY A 97 -13.57 16.64 -19.68
N TRP A 98 -14.26 17.38 -18.81
CA TRP A 98 -14.90 16.82 -17.61
C TRP A 98 -16.00 15.82 -17.91
N THR A 99 -16.71 15.97 -19.04
CA THR A 99 -17.74 15.00 -19.45
C THR A 99 -17.17 13.59 -19.66
N PHE A 100 -15.85 13.46 -19.80
CA PHE A 100 -15.15 12.19 -19.89
C PHE A 100 -14.53 11.74 -18.55
N VAL A 101 -14.60 12.57 -17.50
CA VAL A 101 -14.02 12.31 -16.18
C VAL A 101 -14.96 11.45 -15.35
N LYS A 102 -14.84 10.13 -15.54
CA LYS A 102 -15.53 9.17 -14.68
C LYS A 102 -15.00 9.15 -13.25
N THR A 103 -13.70 9.39 -13.08
CA THR A 103 -13.02 9.35 -11.79
C THR A 103 -12.34 10.68 -11.51
N PHE A 104 -12.84 11.40 -10.50
CA PHE A 104 -12.21 12.61 -9.99
C PHE A 104 -11.37 12.27 -8.76
N SER A 105 -10.14 12.77 -8.70
CA SER A 105 -9.26 12.47 -7.58
C SER A 105 -8.82 13.75 -6.89
N LEU A 106 -9.18 13.91 -5.62
CA LEU A 106 -8.80 15.03 -4.77
C LEU A 106 -7.57 14.62 -3.95
N CYS A 107 -6.38 14.79 -4.51
CA CYS A 107 -5.13 14.28 -3.94
C CYS A 107 -4.26 15.29 -3.20
N THR A 108 -4.66 16.56 -3.08
CA THR A 108 -3.65 17.61 -2.91
C THR A 108 -4.10 18.76 -2.01
N PRO A 109 -3.43 18.96 -0.86
CA PRO A 109 -3.67 20.11 -0.01
C PRO A 109 -3.39 21.45 -0.71
N HIS A 110 -2.60 21.47 -1.80
CA HIS A 110 -2.29 22.71 -2.50
C HIS A 110 -3.48 23.30 -3.27
N ILE A 111 -4.36 22.46 -3.84
CA ILE A 111 -5.57 22.96 -4.52
C ILE A 111 -6.50 23.63 -3.52
N LEU A 112 -6.65 23.02 -2.33
CA LEU A 112 -7.48 23.56 -1.26
C LEU A 112 -6.83 24.73 -0.51
N LYS A 113 -5.55 25.04 -0.76
CA LYS A 113 -4.85 26.21 -0.23
C LYS A 113 -4.99 27.44 -1.12
N ASP A 114 -5.23 27.24 -2.42
CA ASP A 114 -5.49 28.33 -3.35
C ASP A 114 -6.98 28.64 -3.34
N GLU A 115 -7.34 29.84 -2.85
CA GLU A 115 -8.74 30.26 -2.68
C GLU A 115 -9.54 30.20 -3.98
N GLU A 116 -8.94 30.61 -5.10
CA GLU A 116 -9.58 30.63 -6.40
C GLU A 116 -9.83 29.20 -6.90
N CYS A 117 -8.85 28.31 -6.79
CA CYS A 117 -9.03 26.90 -7.12
C CYS A 117 -10.07 26.21 -6.26
N ALA A 118 -10.12 26.51 -4.95
CA ALA A 118 -11.13 25.97 -4.06
C ALA A 118 -12.54 26.41 -4.49
N LYS A 119 -12.74 27.70 -4.78
CA LYS A 119 -14.02 28.22 -5.29
C LYS A 119 -14.43 27.57 -6.61
N ILE A 120 -13.49 27.44 -7.56
CA ILE A 120 -13.73 26.76 -8.83
C ILE A 120 -14.18 25.31 -8.60
N LEU A 121 -13.50 24.56 -7.73
CA LEU A 121 -13.91 23.18 -7.43
C LEU A 121 -15.28 23.10 -6.76
N ALA A 122 -15.55 23.99 -5.81
CA ALA A 122 -16.85 24.06 -5.14
C ALA A 122 -17.97 24.29 -6.16
N GLU A 123 -17.82 25.29 -7.04
CA GLU A 123 -18.80 25.60 -8.10
C GLU A 123 -18.97 24.42 -9.07
N LEU A 124 -17.87 23.75 -9.43
CA LEU A 124 -17.90 22.58 -10.32
C LEU A 124 -18.67 21.40 -9.70
N PHE A 125 -18.61 21.19 -8.38
CA PHE A 125 -19.46 20.23 -7.68
C PHE A 125 -20.91 20.70 -7.58
N GLN A 126 -21.16 21.94 -7.16
CA GLN A 126 -22.51 22.50 -6.99
C GLN A 126 -23.30 22.52 -8.30
N SER A 127 -22.66 22.95 -9.40
CA SER A 127 -23.26 22.99 -10.72
C SER A 127 -23.46 21.60 -11.34
N GLY A 128 -22.86 20.56 -10.76
CA GLY A 128 -22.86 19.21 -11.30
C GLY A 128 -22.05 19.03 -12.58
N LYS A 129 -21.39 20.08 -13.12
CA LYS A 129 -20.66 20.06 -14.40
C LYS A 129 -19.58 18.97 -14.48
N LEU A 130 -19.05 18.50 -13.34
CA LEU A 130 -18.05 17.44 -13.28
C LEU A 130 -18.60 16.04 -13.58
N GLU A 131 -19.84 15.76 -13.16
CA GLU A 131 -20.50 14.45 -13.21
C GLU A 131 -19.62 13.20 -12.88
N PRO A 132 -18.76 13.22 -11.83
CA PRO A 132 -17.90 12.08 -11.54
C PRO A 132 -18.74 10.89 -11.04
N ARG A 133 -18.43 9.71 -11.56
CA ARG A 133 -18.99 8.43 -11.07
C ARG A 133 -18.16 7.85 -9.93
N CYS A 134 -16.90 8.24 -9.84
CA CYS A 134 -15.98 7.83 -8.80
C CYS A 134 -15.25 9.07 -8.28
N ILE A 135 -15.20 9.23 -6.97
CA ILE A 135 -14.43 10.29 -6.32
C ILE A 135 -13.41 9.61 -5.41
N ASP A 136 -12.13 9.84 -5.66
CA ASP A 136 -11.04 9.36 -4.80
C ASP A 136 -10.46 10.53 -4.01
N VAL A 137 -10.65 10.52 -2.70
CA VAL A 137 -10.16 11.53 -1.78
C VAL A 137 -8.93 10.95 -1.11
N SER A 138 -7.74 11.41 -1.49
CA SER A 138 -6.49 10.86 -0.94
C SER A 138 -5.66 11.92 -0.23
N GLU A 139 -5.05 11.52 0.89
CA GLU A 139 -3.90 12.20 1.50
C GLU A 139 -4.22 13.54 2.20
N PHE A 140 -4.82 13.45 3.38
CA PHE A 140 -4.87 14.54 4.36
C PHE A 140 -3.97 14.22 5.55
N ALA A 141 -2.73 14.69 5.51
CA ALA A 141 -1.94 14.85 6.74
C ALA A 141 -2.43 16.14 7.43
N VAL A 142 -3.52 16.05 8.18
CA VAL A 142 -4.17 17.20 8.85
C VAL A 142 -3.23 17.88 9.86
N SER A 143 -2.18 17.20 10.33
CA SER A 143 -1.28 17.69 11.38
C SER A 143 -0.51 18.98 11.06
N ARG A 144 -0.53 19.48 9.81
CA ARG A 144 0.09 20.76 9.45
C ARG A 144 -0.83 21.73 8.69
N ILE A 145 -2.12 21.43 8.59
CA ILE A 145 -3.01 22.15 7.66
C ILE A 145 -4.35 22.53 8.31
N GLU A 146 -4.35 22.88 9.59
CA GLU A 146 -5.61 23.18 10.29
C GLU A 146 -6.19 24.56 9.98
N GLU A 147 -5.37 25.59 9.78
CA GLU A 147 -5.93 26.95 9.59
C GLU A 147 -6.41 27.17 8.15
N SER A 148 -5.59 26.86 7.14
CA SER A 148 -5.91 27.21 5.75
C SER A 148 -6.92 26.28 5.08
N LEU A 149 -6.98 24.99 5.45
CA LEU A 149 -8.04 24.10 4.97
C LEU A 149 -9.40 24.46 5.57
N ARG A 150 -9.44 25.06 6.77
CA ARG A 150 -10.71 25.45 7.40
C ARG A 150 -11.40 26.59 6.65
N VAL A 151 -10.65 27.52 6.07
CA VAL A 151 -11.26 28.69 5.42
C VAL A 151 -11.73 28.37 4.00
N HIS A 152 -10.83 27.90 3.12
CA HIS A 152 -11.19 27.69 1.71
C HIS A 152 -11.60 26.25 1.40
N GLY A 153 -11.06 25.27 2.13
CA GLY A 153 -11.37 23.86 1.91
C GLY A 153 -12.79 23.49 2.33
N GLN A 154 -13.37 24.16 3.33
CA GLN A 154 -14.70 23.83 3.85
C GLN A 154 -15.78 23.93 2.77
N GLU A 155 -15.76 24.97 1.95
CA GLU A 155 -16.73 25.16 0.85
C GLU A 155 -16.67 24.01 -0.16
N VAL A 156 -15.47 23.50 -0.46
CA VAL A 156 -15.29 22.34 -1.35
C VAL A 156 -15.86 21.08 -0.72
N TRP A 157 -15.65 20.86 0.59
CA TRP A 157 -16.20 19.69 1.29
C TRP A 157 -17.71 19.72 1.40
N ASP A 158 -18.28 20.88 1.69
CA ASP A 158 -19.73 21.07 1.76
C ASP A 158 -20.35 20.81 0.38
N SER A 159 -19.75 21.36 -0.68
CA SER A 159 -20.18 21.16 -2.08
C SER A 159 -20.04 19.70 -2.53
N LEU A 160 -18.94 19.03 -2.18
CA LEU A 160 -18.73 17.61 -2.45
C LEU A 160 -19.77 16.76 -1.71
N THR A 161 -20.03 17.09 -0.45
CA THR A 161 -21.02 16.40 0.38
C THR A 161 -22.43 16.56 -0.19
N GLU A 162 -22.81 17.77 -0.59
CA GLU A 162 -24.09 18.04 -1.25
C GLU A 162 -24.18 17.31 -2.60
N TYR A 163 -23.10 17.33 -3.40
CA TYR A 163 -23.03 16.59 -4.64
C TYR A 163 -23.27 15.09 -4.42
N CYS A 164 -22.57 14.45 -3.48
CA CYS A 164 -22.79 13.03 -3.14
C CYS A 164 -24.24 12.78 -2.73
N ARG A 165 -24.81 13.61 -1.85
CA ARG A 165 -26.21 13.51 -1.39
C ARG A 165 -27.23 13.67 -2.50
N SER A 166 -26.92 14.48 -3.53
CA SER A 166 -27.78 14.63 -4.70
C SER A 166 -27.88 13.37 -5.55
N LYS A 167 -26.96 12.41 -5.36
CA LYS A 167 -26.89 11.16 -6.13
C LYS A 167 -27.50 9.98 -5.36
N PRO A 168 -28.29 9.12 -6.02
CA PRO A 168 -28.79 7.90 -5.40
C PRO A 168 -27.62 6.97 -5.02
N PRO A 169 -27.77 6.18 -3.93
CA PRO A 169 -26.76 5.21 -3.50
C PRO A 169 -26.34 4.26 -4.64
N GLY A 170 -25.06 4.24 -4.98
CA GLY A 170 -24.48 3.39 -6.02
C GLY A 170 -24.32 4.03 -7.40
N GLU A 171 -24.88 5.22 -7.65
CA GLU A 171 -24.56 6.00 -8.87
C GLU A 171 -23.15 6.59 -8.79
N ILE A 172 -22.76 6.97 -7.57
CA ILE A 172 -21.43 7.46 -7.25
C ILE A 172 -20.72 6.50 -6.29
N SER A 173 -19.41 6.32 -6.52
CA SER A 173 -18.51 5.56 -5.68
C SER A 173 -17.50 6.49 -5.02
N LEU A 174 -17.57 6.64 -3.70
CA LEU A 174 -16.58 7.40 -2.96
C LEU A 174 -15.49 6.47 -2.41
N SER A 175 -14.24 6.81 -2.71
CA SER A 175 -13.02 6.20 -2.16
C SER A 175 -12.34 7.24 -1.28
N VAL A 176 -12.00 6.89 -0.05
CA VAL A 176 -11.33 7.81 0.88
C VAL A 176 -10.09 7.15 1.45
N ARG A 177 -8.94 7.79 1.29
CA ARG A 177 -7.68 7.47 1.97
C ARG A 177 -7.32 8.57 2.97
N ALA A 178 -7.62 8.31 4.24
CA ALA A 178 -7.39 9.22 5.36
C ALA A 178 -6.17 8.82 6.20
N ARG A 179 -5.50 9.80 6.82
CA ARG A 179 -4.48 9.56 7.87
C ARG A 179 -4.97 9.92 9.27
N SER A 180 -6.22 10.40 9.38
CA SER A 180 -6.82 10.91 10.61
C SER A 180 -8.34 10.87 10.53
N PHE A 181 -8.99 10.73 11.68
CA PHE A 181 -10.45 10.83 11.82
C PHE A 181 -11.00 12.26 11.73
N LYS A 182 -10.15 13.27 11.61
CA LYS A 182 -10.60 14.66 11.39
C LYS A 182 -11.36 14.85 10.08
N ILE A 183 -11.32 13.88 9.16
CA ILE A 183 -12.11 13.87 7.93
C ILE A 183 -13.57 13.46 8.16
N VAL A 184 -13.89 12.86 9.31
CA VAL A 184 -15.24 12.36 9.63
C VAL A 184 -16.35 13.40 9.42
N PRO A 185 -16.24 14.64 9.93
CA PRO A 185 -17.28 15.64 9.73
C PRO A 185 -17.37 16.19 8.30
N LEU A 186 -16.38 15.92 7.43
CA LEU A 186 -16.25 16.55 6.12
C LEU A 186 -16.83 15.72 4.97
N ILE A 187 -17.18 14.45 5.23
CA ILE A 187 -17.54 13.49 4.18
C ILE A 187 -18.84 12.79 4.55
N ASP A 188 -19.73 12.70 3.57
CA ASP A 188 -20.86 11.77 3.63
C ASP A 188 -20.40 10.34 3.33
N PHE A 189 -20.37 9.50 4.36
CA PHE A 189 -19.95 8.12 4.22
C PHE A 189 -21.04 7.20 3.66
N GLN A 190 -22.28 7.66 3.44
CA GLN A 190 -23.32 6.81 2.84
C GLN A 190 -22.95 6.31 1.43
N HIS A 191 -22.16 7.07 0.70
CA HIS A 191 -21.65 6.73 -0.65
C HIS A 191 -20.26 6.09 -0.63
N LEU A 192 -19.70 5.82 0.56
CA LEU A 192 -18.36 5.27 0.72
C LEU A 192 -18.32 3.80 0.27
N VAL A 193 -17.56 3.53 -0.78
CA VAL A 193 -17.33 2.18 -1.33
C VAL A 193 -15.97 1.64 -0.91
N LYS A 194 -14.96 2.51 -0.80
CA LYS A 194 -13.61 2.15 -0.35
C LYS A 194 -13.14 3.09 0.75
N PHE A 195 -12.66 2.55 1.86
CA PHE A 195 -12.10 3.33 2.94
C PHE A 195 -10.74 2.77 3.36
N ARG A 196 -9.73 3.63 3.32
CA ARG A 196 -8.39 3.34 3.82
C ARG A 196 -7.99 4.35 4.87
N LEU A 197 -7.79 3.89 6.09
CA LEU A 197 -7.24 4.68 7.18
C LEU A 197 -5.77 4.28 7.41
N ASP A 198 -4.87 5.26 7.42
CA ASP A 198 -3.42 5.09 7.48
C ASP A 198 -2.84 5.93 8.64
N CYS A 199 -2.96 5.44 9.88
CA CYS A 199 -2.56 6.09 11.14
C CYS A 199 -1.05 5.94 11.43
N LYS A 200 -0.18 6.06 10.42
CA LYS A 200 1.26 5.75 10.56
C LYS A 200 2.08 6.74 11.38
N TYR A 201 1.56 7.95 11.57
CA TYR A 201 2.32 9.11 12.06
C TYR A 201 1.60 9.88 13.16
N THR A 202 0.51 9.35 13.69
CA THR A 202 -0.21 9.97 14.80
C THR A 202 0.49 9.61 16.10
N ASN A 203 0.72 10.62 16.95
CA ASN A 203 1.19 10.37 18.31
C ASN A 203 0.10 9.56 19.04
N PRO A 204 0.44 8.44 19.70
CA PRO A 204 -0.53 7.54 20.32
C PRO A 204 -1.43 8.21 21.36
N GLY A 205 -0.97 9.32 21.98
CA GLY A 205 -1.75 10.10 22.94
C GLY A 205 -2.77 11.08 22.35
N ASN A 206 -2.80 11.30 21.03
CA ASN A 206 -3.75 12.21 20.39
C ASN A 206 -4.94 11.50 19.71
N GLU A 207 -5.10 10.19 19.95
CA GLU A 207 -6.13 9.36 19.31
C GLU A 207 -7.26 8.94 20.26
N ASP A 208 -7.53 9.74 21.30
CA ASP A 208 -8.72 9.53 22.13
C ASP A 208 -9.97 9.51 21.26
N GLY A 209 -10.79 8.47 21.43
CA GLY A 209 -11.99 8.26 20.63
C GLY A 209 -11.75 7.64 19.24
N ARG A 210 -10.57 7.09 18.93
CA ARG A 210 -10.34 6.38 17.65
C ARG A 210 -11.40 5.32 17.33
N ILE A 211 -11.65 4.42 18.29
CA ILE A 211 -12.62 3.33 18.11
C ILE A 211 -14.03 3.90 17.94
N MET A 212 -14.38 4.92 18.71
CA MET A 212 -15.66 5.62 18.59
C MET A 212 -15.81 6.29 17.21
N ASN A 213 -14.80 7.02 16.72
CA ASN A 213 -14.84 7.67 15.41
C ASN A 213 -14.93 6.64 14.28
N LEU A 214 -14.18 5.55 14.37
CA LEU A 214 -14.29 4.45 13.42
C LEU A 214 -15.70 3.84 13.45
N THR A 215 -16.25 3.61 14.63
CA THR A 215 -17.61 3.10 14.82
C THR A 215 -18.64 4.03 14.18
N THR A 216 -18.48 5.35 14.31
CA THR A 216 -19.35 6.35 13.66
C THR A 216 -19.28 6.27 12.13
N ILE A 217 -18.07 6.18 11.55
CA ILE A 217 -17.89 6.02 10.09
C ILE A 217 -18.59 4.73 9.63
N LEU A 218 -18.30 3.61 10.28
CA LEU A 218 -18.79 2.31 9.82
C LEU A 218 -20.31 2.16 9.97
N ASN A 219 -20.92 2.81 10.96
CA ASN A 219 -22.38 2.83 11.08
C ASN A 219 -23.10 3.55 9.93
N THR A 220 -22.42 4.42 9.19
CA THR A 220 -23.00 5.18 8.08
C THR A 220 -22.57 4.64 6.70
N ALA A 221 -21.45 3.92 6.62
CA ALA A 221 -20.86 3.38 5.40
C ALA A 221 -21.53 2.09 4.89
N VAL A 222 -22.83 2.11 4.63
CA VAL A 222 -23.63 0.93 4.22
C VAL A 222 -23.24 0.35 2.84
N LEU A 223 -22.57 1.14 2.00
CA LEU A 223 -22.09 0.74 0.67
C LEU A 223 -20.64 0.22 0.67
N LEU A 224 -19.98 0.17 1.82
CA LEU A 224 -18.57 -0.15 1.93
C LEU A 224 -18.27 -1.57 1.45
N LYS A 225 -17.35 -1.69 0.48
CA LYS A 225 -16.88 -2.96 -0.09
C LYS A 225 -15.43 -3.28 0.24
N ASP A 226 -14.59 -2.25 0.40
CA ASP A 226 -13.15 -2.40 0.69
C ASP A 226 -12.78 -1.53 1.89
N LEU A 227 -12.33 -2.17 2.96
CA LEU A 227 -11.90 -1.51 4.19
C LEU A 227 -10.46 -1.87 4.51
N SER A 228 -9.62 -0.86 4.68
CA SER A 228 -8.22 -1.01 5.07
C SER A 228 -7.92 -0.12 6.26
N LEU A 229 -7.61 -0.73 7.40
CA LEU A 229 -7.32 -0.05 8.66
C LEU A 229 -5.86 -0.34 9.02
N ILE A 230 -4.98 0.62 8.77
CA ILE A 230 -3.54 0.47 8.93
C ILE A 230 -3.07 1.45 10.00
N ALA A 231 -2.54 0.91 11.09
CA ALA A 231 -1.79 1.67 12.08
C ALA A 231 -0.36 1.13 12.11
N ILE A 232 0.64 2.01 11.96
CA ILE A 232 2.00 1.61 12.31
C ILE A 232 2.12 1.79 13.82
N TRP A 233 2.16 0.66 14.50
CA TRP A 233 2.78 0.63 15.81
C TRP A 233 4.26 0.55 15.55
N ARG A 234 5.00 1.55 16.03
CA ARG A 234 6.43 1.33 16.25
C ARG A 234 6.53 0.12 17.20
N PRO A 235 7.48 -0.80 16.99
CA PRO A 235 7.69 -1.89 17.93
C PRO A 235 7.77 -1.28 19.32
N PHE A 236 6.79 -1.65 20.17
CA PHE A 236 6.54 -1.04 21.48
C PHE A 236 7.88 -0.79 22.17
N ARG A 237 8.23 0.48 22.40
CA ARG A 237 9.32 0.75 23.32
C ARG A 237 8.84 0.29 24.69
N LYS A 238 9.76 -0.11 25.58
CA LYS A 238 9.37 -0.49 26.96
C LYS A 238 8.62 0.63 27.67
N GLU A 239 8.73 1.87 27.21
CA GLU A 239 7.99 3.02 27.72
C GLU A 239 6.50 3.06 27.29
N ASP A 240 6.07 2.28 26.29
CA ASP A 240 4.68 2.25 25.79
C ASP A 240 3.75 1.33 26.63
N ILE A 241 4.20 0.84 27.79
CA ILE A 241 3.47 -0.13 28.63
C ILE A 241 2.21 0.49 29.27
N ASP A 242 2.14 1.81 29.42
CA ASP A 242 1.05 2.48 30.13
C ASP A 242 -0.07 3.03 29.20
N ILE A 243 -0.11 2.60 27.94
CA ILE A 243 -1.18 3.05 27.04
C ILE A 243 -2.51 2.38 27.48
N PRO A 244 -3.57 3.15 27.81
CA PRO A 244 -4.84 2.57 28.20
C PRO A 244 -5.41 1.69 27.10
N GLU A 245 -5.83 0.47 27.48
CA GLU A 245 -6.56 -0.45 26.61
C GLU A 245 -7.90 0.17 26.17
N GLU A 246 -8.44 -0.33 25.06
CA GLU A 246 -9.74 0.12 24.59
C GLU A 246 -10.85 -0.40 25.51
N SER A 247 -11.87 0.44 25.76
CA SER A 247 -13.03 0.04 26.56
C SER A 247 -13.74 -1.16 25.92
N PRO A 248 -14.15 -2.19 26.69
CA PRO A 248 -14.99 -3.28 26.18
C PRO A 248 -16.28 -2.80 25.51
N GLU A 249 -16.84 -1.68 25.98
CA GLU A 249 -18.07 -1.08 25.42
C GLU A 249 -17.82 -0.49 24.01
N ASP A 250 -16.66 0.14 23.82
CA ASP A 250 -16.25 0.68 22.53
C ASP A 250 -15.98 -0.45 21.52
N LEU A 251 -15.30 -1.51 21.96
CA LEU A 251 -15.03 -2.70 21.14
C LEU A 251 -16.32 -3.43 20.76
N ALA A 252 -17.28 -3.55 21.68
CA ALA A 252 -18.59 -4.13 21.42
C ALA A 252 -19.40 -3.26 20.43
N SER A 253 -19.31 -1.93 20.56
CA SER A 253 -19.96 -0.99 19.64
C SER A 253 -19.36 -1.07 18.24
N LEU A 254 -18.04 -1.20 18.14
CA LEU A 254 -17.34 -1.43 16.89
C LEU A 254 -17.76 -2.74 16.22
N GLN A 255 -17.84 -3.84 16.98
CA GLN A 255 -18.31 -5.12 16.46
C GLN A 255 -19.73 -5.00 15.86
N LYS A 256 -20.66 -4.36 16.58
CA LYS A 256 -22.02 -4.10 16.07
C LYS A 256 -22.04 -3.27 14.79
N ALA A 257 -21.10 -2.35 14.61
CA ALA A 257 -20.98 -1.59 13.38
C ALA A 257 -20.49 -2.47 12.22
N PHE A 258 -19.53 -3.36 12.47
CA PHE A 258 -19.06 -4.33 11.48
C PHE A 258 -20.16 -5.30 11.04
N ASP A 259 -20.99 -5.78 11.96
CA ASP A 259 -22.09 -6.71 11.66
C ASP A 259 -23.08 -6.13 10.62
N LYS A 260 -23.18 -4.80 10.52
CA LYS A 260 -24.03 -4.10 9.54
C LYS A 260 -23.40 -3.97 8.15
N LEU A 261 -22.10 -4.22 8.00
CA LEU A 261 -21.36 -4.06 6.75
C LEU A 261 -21.58 -5.27 5.81
N GLY A 262 -22.84 -5.52 5.46
CA GLY A 262 -23.25 -6.66 4.64
C GLY A 262 -22.69 -6.64 3.21
N ARG A 263 -22.12 -5.52 2.74
CA ARG A 263 -21.49 -5.41 1.42
C ARG A 263 -19.96 -5.50 1.45
N LEU A 264 -19.36 -5.65 2.62
CA LEU A 264 -17.91 -5.69 2.76
C LEU A 264 -17.35 -6.98 2.15
N GLU A 265 -16.54 -6.84 1.11
CA GLU A 265 -15.91 -7.95 0.39
C GLU A 265 -14.42 -8.09 0.75
N ARG A 266 -13.76 -6.98 1.11
CA ARG A 266 -12.34 -6.93 1.41
C ARG A 266 -12.06 -6.18 2.72
N LEU A 267 -11.29 -6.82 3.60
CA LEU A 267 -10.88 -6.27 4.89
C LEU A 267 -9.39 -6.46 5.12
N VAL A 268 -8.70 -5.36 5.43
CA VAL A 268 -7.30 -5.34 5.88
C VAL A 268 -7.24 -4.67 7.24
N ILE A 269 -6.65 -5.34 8.22
CA ILE A 269 -6.39 -4.79 9.55
C ILE A 269 -4.90 -4.95 9.83
N GLU A 270 -4.19 -3.84 9.98
CA GLU A 270 -2.80 -3.81 10.39
C GLU A 270 -2.67 -3.06 11.72
N ASN A 271 -2.41 -3.82 12.77
CA ASN A 271 -2.23 -3.38 14.16
C ASN A 271 -3.26 -2.34 14.61
N LEU A 272 -4.53 -2.50 14.31
CA LEU A 272 -5.47 -1.44 14.70
C LEU A 272 -5.66 -1.38 16.22
N PHE A 273 -5.74 -2.53 16.90
CA PHE A 273 -6.17 -2.62 18.30
C PHE A 273 -5.00 -2.67 19.28
N LYS A 274 -5.18 -2.06 20.46
CA LYS A 274 -4.26 -2.19 21.61
C LYS A 274 -4.51 -3.49 22.35
N THR A 275 -5.78 -3.81 22.58
CA THR A 275 -6.19 -5.06 23.24
C THR A 275 -5.89 -6.24 22.31
N LYS A 276 -4.80 -6.95 22.59
CA LYS A 276 -4.25 -8.05 21.76
C LYS A 276 -5.18 -9.26 21.65
N SER A 277 -6.09 -9.42 22.61
CA SER A 277 -7.07 -10.50 22.68
C SER A 277 -8.34 -10.23 21.89
N PHE A 278 -8.56 -8.99 21.43
CA PHE A 278 -9.75 -8.63 20.68
C PHE A 278 -9.71 -9.17 19.25
N PHE A 279 -10.57 -10.15 18.96
CA PHE A 279 -10.85 -10.58 17.60
C PHE A 279 -12.09 -9.88 17.06
N LEU A 280 -11.91 -9.05 16.06
CA LEU A 280 -13.01 -8.47 15.32
C LEU A 280 -13.58 -9.53 14.36
N THR A 281 -14.82 -9.96 14.60
CA THR A 281 -15.50 -10.93 13.76
C THR A 281 -15.91 -10.26 12.45
N PRO A 282 -15.41 -10.72 11.28
CA PRO A 282 -15.75 -10.11 10.01
C PRO A 282 -17.18 -10.47 9.56
N PRO A 283 -17.80 -9.66 8.68
CA PRO A 283 -19.09 -9.98 8.09
C PRO A 283 -19.05 -11.25 7.22
N SER A 284 -20.18 -11.95 7.13
CA SER A 284 -20.29 -13.22 6.39
C SER A 284 -20.06 -13.11 4.87
N ASN A 285 -20.15 -11.90 4.31
CA ASN A 285 -19.95 -11.65 2.89
C ASN A 285 -18.49 -11.40 2.48
N LEU A 286 -17.56 -11.43 3.43
CA LEU A 286 -16.16 -11.16 3.20
C LEU A 286 -15.51 -12.23 2.31
N LYS A 287 -14.77 -11.80 1.27
CA LYS A 287 -14.01 -12.66 0.36
C LYS A 287 -12.51 -12.60 0.60
N TYR A 288 -12.00 -11.46 1.05
CA TYR A 288 -10.59 -11.24 1.33
C TYR A 288 -10.40 -10.70 2.75
N LEU A 289 -9.57 -11.40 3.53
CA LEU A 289 -9.17 -11.00 4.87
C LEU A 289 -7.65 -10.98 4.98
N GLU A 290 -7.09 -9.82 5.31
CA GLU A 290 -5.68 -9.68 5.70
C GLU A 290 -5.57 -9.09 7.09
N ILE A 291 -4.90 -9.82 7.99
CA ILE A 291 -4.68 -9.39 9.37
C ILE A 291 -3.17 -9.39 9.62
N LYS A 292 -2.64 -8.22 9.96
CA LYS A 292 -1.28 -8.05 10.43
C LYS A 292 -1.31 -7.48 11.84
N ALA A 293 -1.32 -8.34 12.84
CA ALA A 293 -1.53 -7.94 14.22
C ALA A 293 -0.67 -8.73 15.19
N THR A 294 -0.54 -8.18 16.39
CA THR A 294 -0.15 -8.97 17.55
C THR A 294 -1.36 -9.77 18.03
N THR A 295 -1.19 -11.06 18.29
CA THR A 295 -2.27 -12.00 18.60
C THR A 295 -1.97 -12.76 19.89
N THR A 296 -3.00 -13.15 20.63
CA THR A 296 -2.93 -14.04 21.81
C THR A 296 -3.56 -15.40 21.51
N PRO A 297 -3.39 -16.43 22.37
CA PRO A 297 -4.09 -17.70 22.21
C PRO A 297 -5.62 -17.55 22.13
N SER A 298 -6.22 -16.66 22.93
CA SER A 298 -7.66 -16.41 22.90
C SER A 298 -8.13 -15.88 21.55
N TRP A 299 -7.33 -15.01 20.92
CA TRP A 299 -7.60 -14.47 19.58
C TRP A 299 -7.63 -15.59 18.53
N TRP A 300 -6.66 -16.50 18.59
CA TRP A 300 -6.58 -17.66 17.70
C TRP A 300 -7.76 -18.63 17.87
N LEU A 301 -8.18 -18.88 19.11
CA LEU A 301 -9.38 -19.68 19.37
C LEU A 301 -10.63 -19.02 18.78
N GLN A 302 -10.77 -17.69 18.89
CA GLN A 302 -11.88 -16.95 18.30
C GLN A 302 -11.86 -17.02 16.76
N LEU A 303 -10.69 -16.80 16.13
CA LEU A 303 -10.51 -16.96 14.69
C LEU A 303 -10.89 -18.37 14.23
N SER A 304 -10.43 -19.40 14.93
CA SER A 304 -10.68 -20.80 14.56
C SER A 304 -12.15 -21.18 14.54
N ARG A 305 -12.96 -20.56 15.41
CA ARG A 305 -14.41 -20.80 15.51
C ARG A 305 -15.21 -19.91 14.56
N CYS A 306 -14.58 -18.91 13.97
CA CYS A 306 -15.25 -17.95 13.09
C CYS A 306 -15.59 -18.60 11.74
N SER A 307 -16.88 -18.66 11.41
CA SER A 307 -17.36 -19.13 10.11
C SER A 307 -17.54 -17.95 9.16
N ILE A 308 -16.79 -17.95 8.05
CA ILE A 308 -16.83 -16.91 7.03
C ILE A 308 -17.08 -17.59 5.68
N PRO A 309 -18.35 -17.86 5.33
CA PRO A 309 -18.72 -18.81 4.28
C PRO A 309 -18.36 -18.37 2.85
N LYS A 310 -17.93 -17.12 2.66
CA LYS A 310 -17.50 -16.59 1.35
C LYS A 310 -16.01 -16.25 1.31
N LEU A 311 -15.24 -16.59 2.36
CA LEU A 311 -13.85 -16.22 2.43
C LEU A 311 -13.02 -17.05 1.44
N GLU A 312 -12.43 -16.37 0.46
CA GLU A 312 -11.62 -16.97 -0.59
C GLU A 312 -10.12 -16.81 -0.32
N THR A 313 -9.72 -15.68 0.27
CA THR A 313 -8.32 -15.35 0.58
C THR A 313 -8.16 -14.99 2.05
N LEU A 314 -7.26 -15.69 2.72
CA LEU A 314 -6.83 -15.39 4.10
C LEU A 314 -5.32 -15.13 4.14
N ILE A 315 -4.94 -13.96 4.65
CA ILE A 315 -3.55 -13.57 4.90
C ILE A 315 -3.39 -13.21 6.37
N ILE A 316 -2.50 -13.89 7.08
CA ILE A 316 -2.22 -13.60 8.50
C ILE A 316 -0.73 -13.34 8.67
N LYS A 317 -0.35 -12.16 9.15
CA LYS A 317 1.05 -11.79 9.41
C LYS A 317 1.19 -11.45 10.88
N HIS A 318 1.68 -12.38 11.68
CA HIS A 318 1.92 -12.12 13.09
C HIS A 318 3.10 -11.14 13.28
N GLN A 319 2.91 -10.12 14.12
CA GLN A 319 4.00 -9.25 14.51
C GLN A 319 4.72 -9.78 15.74
N LEU A 320 6.00 -10.11 15.57
CA LEU A 320 6.87 -10.63 16.62
C LEU A 320 6.96 -9.64 17.78
N THR A 321 6.31 -9.98 18.89
CA THR A 321 6.43 -9.29 20.17
C THR A 321 6.63 -10.36 21.24
N LYS A 322 7.79 -10.35 21.91
CA LYS A 322 8.14 -11.38 22.91
C LYS A 322 7.05 -11.50 24.00
N GLN A 323 6.49 -10.37 24.42
CA GLN A 323 5.62 -10.26 25.60
C GLN A 323 4.20 -10.84 25.47
N CYS A 324 3.72 -11.18 24.27
CA CYS A 324 2.27 -11.42 24.07
C CYS A 324 1.81 -12.86 24.27
N TRP A 325 2.78 -13.77 24.36
CA TRP A 325 2.59 -15.19 24.62
C TRP A 325 3.15 -15.62 25.98
N ASP A 326 3.82 -14.70 26.68
CA ASP A 326 4.52 -14.92 27.93
C ASP A 326 3.61 -14.75 29.17
N ASP A 327 2.29 -14.93 29.05
CA ASP A 327 1.44 -14.89 30.25
C ASP A 327 1.79 -16.09 31.14
N PRO A 328 2.57 -15.92 32.23
CA PRO A 328 3.46 -16.98 32.75
C PRO A 328 2.74 -18.18 33.37
N GLY A 329 1.41 -18.11 33.48
CA GLY A 329 0.60 -19.04 34.27
C GLY A 329 -0.23 -20.06 33.50
N GLN A 330 -0.51 -19.88 32.20
CA GLN A 330 -1.49 -20.74 31.51
C GLN A 330 -0.94 -21.60 30.37
N TRP A 331 0.22 -21.26 29.81
CA TRP A 331 0.70 -21.84 28.55
C TRP A 331 2.14 -22.36 28.65
N SER A 332 2.61 -22.63 29.88
CA SER A 332 3.97 -23.07 30.13
C SER A 332 4.17 -24.51 29.66
N ASN A 333 4.89 -24.67 28.55
CA ASN A 333 5.51 -25.90 28.02
C ASN A 333 4.65 -26.82 27.13
N GLU A 334 3.33 -26.69 27.09
CA GLU A 334 2.52 -27.46 26.13
C GLU A 334 2.26 -26.65 24.85
N GLU A 335 2.49 -27.26 23.69
CA GLU A 335 2.19 -26.65 22.40
C GLU A 335 0.70 -26.28 22.34
N PHE A 336 0.38 -24.98 22.30
CA PHE A 336 -0.99 -24.53 22.05
C PHE A 336 -1.50 -25.12 20.73
N ARG A 337 -2.65 -25.80 20.80
CA ARG A 337 -3.33 -26.37 19.65
C ARG A 337 -4.76 -25.90 19.51
N ILE A 338 -5.17 -25.65 18.27
CA ILE A 338 -6.52 -25.20 17.89
C ILE A 338 -7.43 -26.39 17.54
N ASN A 339 -6.85 -27.48 17.04
CA ASN A 339 -7.48 -28.75 16.63
C ASN A 339 -8.41 -28.70 15.42
N SER A 340 -9.11 -27.58 15.17
CA SER A 340 -10.01 -27.44 14.03
C SER A 340 -10.29 -25.98 13.68
N VAL A 341 -10.65 -25.71 12.43
CA VAL A 341 -11.05 -24.38 11.97
C VAL A 341 -12.38 -24.45 11.21
N ALA A 342 -13.24 -23.45 11.42
CA ALA A 342 -14.54 -23.33 10.77
C ALA A 342 -14.48 -22.76 9.33
N ILE A 343 -13.33 -22.17 8.95
CA ILE A 343 -13.11 -21.59 7.63
C ILE A 343 -12.82 -22.72 6.63
N THR A 344 -13.74 -22.94 5.67
CA THR A 344 -13.74 -24.10 4.75
C THR A 344 -13.78 -23.73 3.25
N THR A 345 -13.73 -22.43 2.92
CA THR A 345 -13.94 -21.92 1.56
C THR A 345 -12.70 -21.32 0.88
N LEU A 346 -11.53 -21.42 1.51
CA LEU A 346 -10.31 -20.77 1.03
C LEU A 346 -9.83 -21.36 -0.30
N THR A 347 -9.39 -20.44 -1.17
CA THR A 347 -8.67 -20.72 -2.41
C THR A 347 -7.22 -20.24 -2.34
N ARG A 348 -6.92 -19.31 -1.43
CA ARG A 348 -5.58 -18.82 -1.12
C ARG A 348 -5.40 -18.65 0.38
N PHE A 349 -4.28 -19.17 0.88
CA PHE A 349 -3.85 -19.01 2.27
C PHE A 349 -2.36 -18.65 2.32
N SER A 350 -2.00 -17.54 2.98
CA SER A 350 -0.60 -17.14 3.11
C SER A 350 -0.38 -16.44 4.44
N GLY A 351 0.87 -16.38 4.90
CA GLY A 351 1.13 -15.70 6.15
C GLY A 351 2.33 -16.20 6.93
N GLU A 352 2.44 -15.64 8.12
CA GLU A 352 3.50 -15.93 9.07
C GLU A 352 2.85 -16.13 10.45
N GLY A 353 3.02 -17.33 10.99
CA GLY A 353 2.59 -17.64 12.35
C GLY A 353 3.50 -17.00 13.39
N PRO A 354 2.99 -16.77 14.62
CA PRO A 354 3.82 -16.48 15.79
C PRO A 354 4.87 -17.58 16.02
N VAL A 355 6.08 -17.19 16.42
CA VAL A 355 7.14 -18.14 16.82
C VAL A 355 6.68 -19.05 17.97
N PHE A 356 5.83 -18.54 18.85
CA PHE A 356 5.33 -19.23 20.04
C PHE A 356 3.83 -19.53 20.00
N GLY A 357 3.17 -19.47 18.83
CA GLY A 357 1.74 -19.75 18.78
C GLY A 357 1.38 -21.14 18.33
N THR A 358 0.14 -21.25 17.85
CA THR A 358 -0.48 -22.53 17.48
C THR A 358 0.37 -23.32 16.51
N SER A 359 0.76 -24.53 16.91
CA SER A 359 1.59 -25.40 16.07
C SER A 359 0.80 -26.05 14.93
N ASP A 360 -0.52 -26.13 15.06
CA ASP A 360 -1.41 -26.91 14.18
C ASP A 360 -2.36 -26.07 13.31
N PHE A 361 -2.33 -24.73 13.40
CA PHE A 361 -3.30 -23.89 12.66
C PHE A 361 -3.23 -24.06 11.14
N ALA A 362 -2.02 -24.08 10.59
CA ALA A 362 -1.82 -24.28 9.16
C ALA A 362 -2.38 -25.63 8.71
N ASP A 363 -2.08 -26.69 9.47
CA ASP A 363 -2.58 -28.04 9.20
C ASP A 363 -4.11 -28.10 9.29
N CYS A 364 -4.70 -27.44 10.30
CA CYS A 364 -6.15 -27.34 10.43
C CYS A 364 -6.79 -26.63 9.21
N ILE A 365 -6.18 -25.53 8.74
CA ILE A 365 -6.64 -24.82 7.54
C ILE A 365 -6.56 -25.72 6.31
N LEU A 366 -5.45 -26.43 6.11
CA LEU A 366 -5.28 -27.34 4.97
C LEU A 366 -6.27 -28.52 5.04
N ALA A 367 -6.48 -29.08 6.23
CA ALA A 367 -7.45 -30.16 6.44
C ALA A 367 -8.89 -29.71 6.14
N ALA A 368 -9.26 -28.49 6.54
CA ALA A 368 -10.57 -27.91 6.29
C ALA A 368 -10.78 -27.45 4.82
N ASN A 369 -9.71 -27.13 4.10
CA ASN A 369 -9.75 -26.52 2.76
C ASN A 369 -8.98 -27.36 1.73
N LYS A 370 -9.53 -28.52 1.35
CA LYS A 370 -8.93 -29.47 0.39
C LYS A 370 -8.55 -28.88 -0.98
N ARG A 371 -9.03 -27.69 -1.32
CA ARG A 371 -8.74 -26.98 -2.58
C ARG A 371 -7.39 -26.23 -2.56
N LEU A 372 -6.75 -26.10 -1.39
CA LEU A 372 -5.48 -25.38 -1.23
C LEU A 372 -4.23 -26.17 -1.68
N ASN A 373 -4.36 -27.37 -2.26
CA ASN A 373 -3.24 -28.24 -2.64
C ASN A 373 -2.16 -27.49 -3.46
N GLY A 374 -1.07 -27.08 -2.79
CA GLY A 374 0.05 -26.34 -3.38
C GLY A 374 -0.11 -24.81 -3.45
N ASN A 375 -1.29 -24.26 -3.17
CA ASN A 375 -1.58 -22.82 -3.21
C ASN A 375 -1.58 -22.20 -1.80
N HIS A 376 -0.56 -22.51 -1.00
CA HIS A 376 -0.34 -21.85 0.29
C HIS A 376 1.12 -21.42 0.48
N GLU A 377 1.29 -20.26 1.09
CA GLU A 377 2.60 -19.67 1.41
C GLU A 377 2.69 -19.36 2.91
N PHE A 378 2.03 -20.18 3.74
CA PHE A 378 2.03 -19.99 5.19
C PHE A 378 3.28 -20.61 5.82
N ILE A 379 4.04 -19.80 6.57
CA ILE A 379 5.24 -20.22 7.29
C ILE A 379 4.87 -20.37 8.77
N SER A 380 4.72 -21.62 9.23
CA SER A 380 4.42 -21.95 10.64
C SER A 380 5.69 -22.07 11.50
N GLU A 381 6.80 -22.56 10.95
CA GLU A 381 8.00 -22.91 11.71
C GLU A 381 9.14 -21.89 11.57
N ARG A 382 9.02 -20.71 12.17
CA ARG A 382 10.20 -19.82 12.35
C ARG A 382 11.08 -20.22 13.53
N GLY A 383 10.55 -20.94 14.52
CA GLY A 383 11.29 -21.25 15.76
C GLY A 383 12.56 -22.09 15.55
N LYS A 384 12.68 -22.81 14.42
CA LYS A 384 13.85 -23.63 14.07
C LYS A 384 14.67 -23.09 12.90
N GLN A 385 14.15 -22.11 12.16
CA GLN A 385 14.92 -21.46 11.11
C GLN A 385 15.85 -20.43 11.75
N VAL A 386 17.16 -20.65 11.64
CA VAL A 386 18.14 -19.60 11.86
C VAL A 386 17.73 -18.46 10.93
N VAL A 387 17.42 -17.28 11.49
CA VAL A 387 17.10 -16.09 10.69
C VAL A 387 18.19 -15.98 9.62
N PRO A 388 17.84 -16.07 8.31
CA PRO A 388 18.82 -15.90 7.25
C PRO A 388 19.63 -14.63 7.55
N ASP A 389 20.95 -14.72 7.42
CA ASP A 389 21.91 -13.65 7.73
C ASP A 389 22.21 -13.36 9.20
N MET A 390 21.49 -13.90 10.21
CA MET A 390 21.90 -13.69 11.61
C MET A 390 23.12 -14.52 12.01
N GLN A 391 23.30 -15.72 11.42
CA GLN A 391 24.54 -16.49 11.60
C GLN A 391 25.70 -15.76 10.93
N SER A 392 25.52 -15.30 9.70
CA SER A 392 26.52 -14.50 8.97
C SER A 392 26.83 -13.18 9.67
N LEU A 393 25.82 -12.50 10.24
CA LEU A 393 25.98 -11.29 11.05
C LEU A 393 26.70 -11.61 12.37
N ALA A 394 26.34 -12.69 13.06
CA ALA A 394 27.01 -13.09 14.28
C ALA A 394 28.48 -13.46 14.02
N ASP A 395 28.76 -14.16 12.92
CA ASP A 395 30.12 -14.48 12.49
C ASP A 395 30.89 -13.22 12.07
N ALA A 396 30.25 -12.28 11.37
CA ALA A 396 30.83 -10.98 11.04
C ALA A 396 31.15 -10.16 12.30
N MET A 397 30.20 -10.05 13.24
CA MET A 397 30.40 -9.35 14.52
C MET A 397 31.49 -10.01 15.37
N LYS A 398 31.57 -11.35 15.37
CA LYS A 398 32.63 -12.09 16.06
C LYS A 398 34.01 -11.78 15.46
N ASN A 399 34.11 -11.71 14.13
CA ASN A 399 35.34 -11.35 13.43
C ASN A 399 35.74 -9.89 13.68
N MET A 400 34.79 -8.94 13.62
CA MET A 400 35.02 -7.53 13.97
C MET A 400 35.53 -7.40 15.41
N MET A 401 34.85 -8.03 16.37
CA MET A 401 35.25 -7.98 17.77
C MET A 401 36.63 -8.61 18.00
N HIS A 402 36.97 -9.69 17.29
CA HIS A 402 38.31 -10.29 17.35
C HIS A 402 39.39 -9.34 16.82
N ASN A 403 39.13 -8.69 15.68
CA ASN A 403 40.08 -7.75 15.07
C ASN A 403 40.29 -6.50 15.94
N ILE A 404 39.21 -5.93 16.48
CA ILE A 404 39.26 -4.78 17.40
C ILE A 404 40.03 -5.14 18.67
N LEU A 405 39.72 -6.27 19.29
CA LEU A 405 40.44 -6.72 20.48
C LEU A 405 41.93 -6.88 20.19
N LYS A 406 42.28 -7.43 19.02
CA LYS A 406 43.68 -7.62 18.63
C LYS A 406 44.38 -6.28 18.41
N SER A 407 43.80 -5.35 17.64
CA SER A 407 44.43 -4.05 17.37
C SER A 407 44.54 -3.19 18.64
N THR A 408 43.50 -3.16 19.47
CA THR A 408 43.55 -2.42 20.75
C THR A 408 44.56 -3.06 21.71
N LEU A 409 44.72 -4.39 21.74
CA LEU A 409 45.74 -5.04 22.58
C LEU A 409 47.17 -4.70 22.12
N GLU A 410 47.40 -4.58 20.81
CA GLU A 410 48.68 -4.17 20.24
C GLU A 410 49.07 -2.72 20.62
N GLU A 411 48.09 -1.84 20.83
CA GLU A 411 48.29 -0.48 21.32
C GLU A 411 48.51 -0.41 22.84
N TYR A 412 48.04 -1.42 23.58
CA TYR A 412 48.04 -1.48 25.04
C TYR A 412 49.25 -2.24 25.58
N THR A 413 50.46 -1.77 25.22
CA THR A 413 51.73 -2.33 25.71
C THR A 413 52.16 -1.74 27.06
N TRP A 414 53.08 -2.42 27.75
CA TRP A 414 53.70 -1.90 28.97
C TRP A 414 54.44 -0.56 28.77
N GLU A 415 54.96 -0.31 27.58
CA GLU A 415 55.60 0.96 27.24
C GLU A 415 54.58 2.11 27.20
N ASN A 416 53.39 1.85 26.67
CA ASN A 416 52.35 2.87 26.53
C ASN A 416 51.54 3.08 27.82
N LEU A 417 51.37 2.05 28.65
CA LEU A 417 50.46 2.08 29.81
C LEU A 417 51.15 1.91 31.16
N GLY A 418 52.43 1.57 31.19
CA GLY A 418 53.21 1.44 32.41
C GLY A 418 53.18 2.68 33.33
N PRO A 419 53.13 3.92 32.80
CA PRO A 419 52.89 5.11 33.62
C PRO A 419 51.46 5.16 34.19
N LEU A 420 50.44 4.93 33.36
CA LEU A 420 49.02 4.94 33.77
C LEU A 420 48.67 3.86 34.80
N MET A 421 49.23 2.65 34.66
CA MET A 421 49.02 1.56 35.60
C MET A 421 49.66 1.84 36.97
N ARG A 422 50.80 2.54 37.01
CA ARG A 422 51.46 2.93 38.26
C ARG A 422 50.64 3.94 39.05
N ASP A 423 49.98 4.88 38.35
CA ASP A 423 49.28 5.98 39.00
C ASP A 423 47.83 5.66 39.37
N ARG A 424 47.15 4.80 38.59
CA ARG A 424 45.69 4.59 38.73
C ARG A 424 45.26 3.14 38.85
N GLY A 425 46.21 2.20 38.81
CA GLY A 425 45.96 0.78 38.94
C GLY A 425 45.34 0.12 37.71
N THR A 426 45.29 -1.21 37.75
CA THR A 426 44.91 -2.08 36.62
C THR A 426 43.43 -1.96 36.25
N ASN A 427 42.54 -1.75 37.22
CA ASN A 427 41.10 -1.62 36.98
C ASN A 427 40.75 -0.39 36.12
N PHE A 428 41.47 0.72 36.31
CA PHE A 428 41.26 1.94 35.52
C PHE A 428 41.65 1.74 34.05
N VAL A 429 42.76 1.05 33.80
CA VAL A 429 43.23 0.76 32.44
C VAL A 429 42.33 -0.25 31.73
N ALA A 430 41.81 -1.25 32.45
CA ALA A 430 40.84 -2.20 31.91
C ALA A 430 39.52 -1.54 31.50
N ASP A 431 39.04 -0.54 32.24
CA ASP A 431 37.84 0.22 31.91
C ASP A 431 38.03 1.09 30.66
N ILE A 432 39.18 1.78 30.52
CA ILE A 432 39.51 2.53 29.29
C ILE A 432 39.56 1.58 28.08
N PHE A 433 40.27 0.46 28.20
CA PHE A 433 40.37 -0.55 27.15
C PHE A 433 39.00 -1.04 26.68
N THR A 434 38.10 -1.34 27.63
CA THR A 434 36.75 -1.85 27.35
C THR A 434 35.91 -0.81 26.61
N ARG A 435 35.97 0.47 27.03
CA ARG A 435 35.24 1.56 26.36
C ARG A 435 35.70 1.77 24.94
N GLU A 436 37.01 1.69 24.71
CA GLU A 436 37.61 1.88 23.39
C GLU A 436 37.20 0.75 22.44
N CYS A 437 37.24 -0.49 22.89
CA CYS A 437 36.75 -1.65 22.12
C CYS A 437 35.26 -1.51 21.76
N LEU A 438 34.42 -1.10 22.72
CA LEU A 438 32.98 -0.90 22.46
C LEU A 438 32.70 0.24 21.49
N ARG A 439 33.49 1.32 21.55
CA ARG A 439 33.38 2.45 20.62
C ARG A 439 33.68 2.02 19.19
N ASN A 440 34.78 1.29 18.99
CA ASN A 440 35.19 0.82 17.67
C ASN A 440 34.23 -0.23 17.11
N LEU A 441 33.72 -1.12 17.97
CA LEU A 441 32.72 -2.11 17.56
C LEU A 441 31.42 -1.43 17.10
N ASN A 442 30.96 -0.41 17.82
CA ASN A 442 29.78 0.34 17.41
C ASN A 442 29.97 1.04 16.06
N ALA A 443 31.16 1.59 15.78
CA ALA A 443 31.47 2.23 14.51
C ALA A 443 31.46 1.23 13.34
N GLU A 444 32.16 0.10 13.47
CA GLU A 444 32.20 -0.93 12.42
C GLU A 444 30.84 -1.57 12.17
N VAL A 445 30.05 -1.82 13.23
CA VAL A 445 28.67 -2.33 13.09
C VAL A 445 27.79 -1.31 12.35
N TYR A 446 27.99 -0.01 12.59
CA TYR A 446 27.26 1.05 11.89
C TYR A 446 27.62 1.10 10.40
N GLU A 447 28.90 1.01 10.07
CA GLU A 447 29.38 0.95 8.68
C GLU A 447 28.88 -0.31 7.97
N TYR A 448 28.95 -1.47 8.63
CA TYR A 448 28.48 -2.75 8.09
C TYR A 448 26.98 -2.76 7.81
N MET A 449 26.18 -2.08 8.63
CA MET A 449 24.73 -1.92 8.40
C MET A 449 24.40 -0.85 7.35
N GLY A 450 25.39 -0.29 6.65
CA GLY A 450 25.19 0.69 5.57
C GLY A 450 24.85 2.09 6.07
N GLY A 451 25.07 2.37 7.36
CA GLY A 451 24.89 3.69 7.95
C GLY A 451 26.07 4.60 7.63
N GLY A 452 26.18 5.04 6.37
CA GLY A 452 27.12 6.10 6.02
C GLY A 452 26.75 7.39 6.77
N LEU A 453 27.65 7.90 7.60
CA LEU A 453 27.58 9.26 8.13
C LEU A 453 27.70 10.24 6.94
N THR A 454 26.57 10.80 6.50
CA THR A 454 26.55 12.07 5.75
C THR A 454 26.56 13.24 6.71
#